data_AF-A0A4P9YZU3-F1
#
_entry.id   AF-A0A4P9YZU3-F1
#
_cell.length_a   1.000
_cell.length_b   1.000
_cell.length_c   1.000
_cell.angle_alpha   90.00
_cell.angle_beta   90.00
_cell.angle_gamma   90.00
#
_symmetry.space_group_name_H-M   'P 1'
#
loop_
_entity.id
_entity.type
_entity.pdbx_description
1 polymer ?
#
loop_
_entity_poly.entity_id
_entity_poly.type
_entity_poly.pdbx_seq_one_letter_code
_entity_poly.pdbx_strand_id
1 'polypeptide(L)'
;PLTPSNATESLDKQQLASLIATLVDKHPHLRPEVVAQLPRPTIQSVTSALNTLHRRLLAAFPYSRNGPGRDDYTFHRVRPVLDELRTNLLQYGEHFVQASEHSVTAFAYLALAATIIEQMPHWDNPEHDRAYRSDLYRRLAERWQLAVDVATKRAAEGKIYGEQTVSEWYRCLERHSAQANGALDDVLASFRKGLGWMIGVHPTVPTVNPIPSGHGLFSSGIY
;
A
#
# COMPACT_ATOMS: atom_id res chain seq x y z
N PRO A 1 -29.96 6.42 -40.98
CA PRO A 1 -28.97 5.42 -40.49
C PRO A 1 -28.08 6.03 -39.40
N LEU A 2 -27.98 5.39 -38.23
CA LEU A 2 -27.07 5.83 -37.17
C LEU A 2 -25.62 5.57 -37.60
N THR A 3 -24.78 6.60 -37.59
CA THR A 3 -23.33 6.45 -37.78
C THR A 3 -22.69 6.04 -36.45
N PRO A 4 -21.54 5.33 -36.46
CA PRO A 4 -20.82 4.97 -35.23
C PRO A 4 -20.52 6.18 -34.33
N SER A 5 -20.19 7.32 -34.94
CA SER A 5 -19.90 8.58 -34.22
C SER A 5 -21.11 9.11 -33.44
N ASN A 6 -22.29 9.17 -34.06
CA ASN A 6 -23.49 9.68 -33.40
C ASN A 6 -24.02 8.67 -32.36
N ALA A 7 -23.76 7.38 -32.55
CA ALA A 7 -24.07 6.36 -31.55
C ALA A 7 -23.19 6.51 -30.29
N THR A 8 -21.90 6.82 -30.46
CA THR A 8 -20.99 7.03 -29.32
C THR A 8 -21.29 8.30 -28.53
N GLU A 9 -21.85 9.34 -29.15
CA GLU A 9 -22.28 10.58 -28.47
C GLU A 9 -23.40 10.34 -27.46
N SER A 10 -24.22 9.30 -27.67
CA SER A 10 -25.31 8.94 -26.76
C SER A 10 -24.87 8.06 -25.58
N LEU A 11 -23.64 7.57 -25.59
CA LEU A 11 -23.13 6.68 -24.54
C LEU A 11 -22.63 7.46 -23.34
N ASP A 12 -23.06 7.06 -22.15
CA ASP A 12 -22.46 7.54 -20.92
C ASP A 12 -21.08 6.89 -20.63
N LYS A 13 -20.40 7.37 -19.59
CA LYS A 13 -19.07 6.89 -19.20
C LYS A 13 -19.05 5.39 -18.89
N GLN A 14 -20.08 4.86 -18.24
CA GLN A 14 -20.14 3.44 -17.89
C GLN A 14 -20.35 2.60 -19.15
N GLN A 15 -21.26 3.01 -20.03
CA GLN A 15 -21.55 2.34 -21.29
C GLN A 15 -20.31 2.32 -22.20
N LEU A 16 -19.57 3.42 -22.29
CA LEU A 16 -18.33 3.48 -23.06
C LEU A 16 -17.24 2.56 -22.46
N ALA A 17 -17.07 2.56 -21.14
CA ALA A 17 -16.11 1.68 -20.47
C ALA A 17 -16.45 0.19 -20.68
N SER A 18 -17.73 -0.18 -20.56
CA SER A 18 -18.20 -1.54 -20.81
C SER A 18 -18.02 -1.95 -22.28
N LEU A 19 -18.25 -1.04 -23.22
CA LEU A 19 -18.01 -1.30 -24.64
C LEU A 19 -16.52 -1.57 -24.92
N ILE A 20 -15.62 -0.73 -24.40
CA ILE A 20 -14.18 -0.90 -24.56
C ILE A 20 -13.73 -2.23 -23.93
N ALA A 21 -14.18 -2.54 -22.71
CA ALA A 21 -13.85 -3.81 -22.05
C ALA A 21 -14.30 -5.01 -22.89
N THR A 22 -15.53 -4.98 -23.41
CA THR A 22 -16.07 -6.04 -24.26
C THR A 22 -15.29 -6.18 -25.57
N LEU A 23 -14.85 -5.07 -26.17
CA LEU A 23 -14.03 -5.07 -27.39
C LEU A 23 -12.65 -5.67 -27.13
N VAL A 24 -11.99 -5.30 -26.03
CA VAL A 24 -10.69 -5.84 -25.65
C VAL A 24 -10.78 -7.34 -25.33
N ASP A 25 -11.84 -7.80 -24.70
CA ASP A 25 -12.03 -9.22 -24.39
C ASP A 25 -12.30 -10.06 -25.65
N LYS A 26 -13.06 -9.52 -26.61
CA LYS A 26 -13.30 -10.17 -27.91
C LYS A 26 -12.08 -10.13 -28.83
N HIS A 27 -11.21 -9.13 -28.67
CA HIS A 27 -10.02 -8.93 -29.48
C HIS A 27 -8.78 -8.68 -28.60
N PRO A 28 -8.23 -9.74 -27.94
CA PRO A 28 -7.14 -9.57 -26.97
C PRO A 28 -5.86 -8.92 -27.54
N HIS A 29 -5.64 -9.05 -28.85
CA HIS A 29 -4.51 -8.41 -29.54
C HIS A 29 -4.57 -6.87 -29.52
N LEU A 30 -5.75 -6.27 -29.31
CA LEU A 30 -5.91 -4.82 -29.17
C LEU A 30 -5.52 -4.31 -27.78
N ARG A 31 -5.38 -5.19 -26.79
CA ARG A 31 -5.11 -4.79 -25.40
C ARG A 31 -3.86 -3.90 -25.27
N PRO A 32 -2.70 -4.21 -25.89
CA PRO A 32 -1.52 -3.36 -25.79
C PRO A 32 -1.73 -1.96 -26.41
N GLU A 33 -2.44 -1.88 -27.53
CA GLU A 33 -2.73 -0.61 -28.22
C GLU A 33 -3.70 0.25 -27.42
N VAL A 34 -4.78 -0.34 -26.91
CA VAL A 34 -5.73 0.36 -26.03
C VAL A 34 -5.01 0.86 -24.78
N VAL A 35 -4.22 0.02 -24.12
CA VAL A 35 -3.44 0.43 -22.92
C VAL A 35 -2.44 1.54 -23.24
N ALA A 36 -1.83 1.53 -24.43
CA ALA A 36 -0.89 2.58 -24.85
C ALA A 36 -1.59 3.93 -25.10
N GLN A 37 -2.86 3.93 -25.50
CA GLN A 37 -3.65 5.15 -25.70
C GLN A 37 -4.33 5.65 -24.42
N LEU A 38 -4.52 4.78 -23.42
CA LEU A 38 -5.08 5.20 -22.15
C LEU A 38 -4.09 6.10 -21.39
N PRO A 39 -4.55 7.23 -20.83
CA PRO A 39 -3.69 8.05 -19.99
C PRO A 39 -3.23 7.24 -18.78
N ARG A 40 -1.93 7.30 -18.47
CA ARG A 40 -1.38 6.62 -17.28
C ARG A 40 -2.09 7.13 -16.03
N PRO A 41 -2.57 6.25 -15.14
CA PRO A 41 -3.19 6.67 -13.89
C PRO A 41 -2.26 7.55 -13.07
N THR A 42 -2.69 8.76 -12.74
CA THR A 42 -1.97 9.65 -11.83
C THR A 42 -2.36 9.37 -10.39
N ILE A 43 -1.50 9.71 -9.42
CA ILE A 43 -1.83 9.59 -7.99
C ILE A 43 -3.14 10.30 -7.67
N GLN A 44 -3.36 11.51 -8.19
CA GLN A 44 -4.61 12.25 -7.94
C GLN A 44 -5.84 11.52 -8.49
N SER A 45 -5.76 10.96 -9.70
CA SER A 45 -6.88 10.21 -10.29
C SER A 45 -7.20 8.95 -9.48
N VAL A 46 -6.18 8.25 -9.00
CA VAL A 46 -6.31 7.04 -8.20
C VAL A 46 -6.82 7.35 -6.80
N THR A 47 -6.34 8.43 -6.17
CA THR A 47 -6.89 8.94 -4.90
C THR A 47 -8.38 9.20 -5.00
N SER A 48 -8.83 9.87 -6.07
CA SER A 48 -10.26 10.14 -6.27
C SER A 48 -11.07 8.85 -6.47
N ALA A 49 -10.55 7.91 -7.28
CA ALA A 49 -11.19 6.63 -7.54
C ALA A 49 -11.32 5.78 -6.26
N LEU A 50 -10.23 5.61 -5.51
CA LEU A 50 -10.22 4.83 -4.27
C LEU A 50 -11.10 5.47 -3.18
N ASN A 51 -11.08 6.79 -3.03
CA ASN A 51 -11.98 7.49 -2.11
C ASN A 51 -13.46 7.32 -2.49
N THR A 52 -13.76 7.24 -3.79
CA THR A 52 -15.12 6.98 -4.28
C THR A 52 -15.56 5.56 -3.92
N LEU A 53 -14.69 4.56 -4.11
CA LEU A 53 -14.95 3.18 -3.68
C LEU A 53 -15.11 3.07 -2.16
N HIS A 54 -14.26 3.77 -1.40
CA HIS A 54 -14.38 3.79 0.06
C HIS A 54 -15.72 4.41 0.51
N ARG A 55 -16.15 5.54 -0.08
CA ARG A 55 -17.49 6.10 0.20
C ARG A 55 -18.62 5.15 -0.19
N ARG A 56 -18.51 4.45 -1.33
CA ARG A 56 -19.48 3.42 -1.75
C ARG A 56 -19.54 2.26 -0.74
N LEU A 57 -18.40 1.84 -0.20
CA LEU A 57 -18.34 0.82 0.85
C LEU A 57 -19.10 1.29 2.09
N LEU A 58 -18.83 2.50 2.57
CA LEU A 58 -19.53 3.08 3.73
C LEU A 58 -21.04 3.22 3.49
N ALA A 59 -21.46 3.60 2.28
CA ALA A 59 -22.87 3.71 1.91
C ALA A 59 -23.58 2.36 1.74
N ALA A 60 -22.83 1.27 1.48
CA ALA A 60 -23.41 -0.07 1.32
C ALA A 60 -23.90 -0.67 2.64
N PHE A 61 -23.43 -0.14 3.78
CA PHE A 61 -23.83 -0.61 5.10
C PHE A 61 -25.36 -0.49 5.33
N PRO A 62 -25.99 -1.51 5.92
CA PRO A 62 -27.41 -1.45 6.26
C PRO A 62 -27.68 -0.38 7.31
N TYR A 63 -28.76 0.38 7.13
CA TYR A 63 -29.33 1.19 8.20
C TYR A 63 -29.94 0.26 9.25
N SER A 64 -29.43 0.30 10.46
CA SER A 64 -29.98 -0.42 11.61
C SER A 64 -30.32 0.57 12.72
N ARG A 65 -31.35 0.24 13.51
CA ARG A 65 -31.78 1.03 14.67
C ARG A 65 -30.67 1.20 15.72
N ASN A 66 -29.68 0.29 15.72
CA ASN A 66 -28.53 0.27 16.64
C ASN A 66 -27.22 0.67 15.96
N GLY A 67 -27.27 1.25 14.75
CA GLY A 67 -26.07 1.56 13.94
C GLY A 67 -25.67 0.40 13.00
N PRO A 68 -24.73 0.63 12.06
CA PRO A 68 -24.35 -0.38 11.09
C PRO A 68 -23.71 -1.58 11.79
N GLY A 69 -24.36 -2.74 11.74
CA GLY A 69 -23.84 -3.98 12.31
C GLY A 69 -22.49 -4.37 11.70
N ARG A 70 -21.73 -5.19 12.43
CA ARG A 70 -20.48 -5.82 11.98
C ARG A 70 -20.60 -7.34 11.94
N ASP A 71 -21.83 -7.81 11.86
CA ASP A 71 -22.23 -9.20 11.78
C ASP A 71 -22.05 -9.79 10.37
N ASP A 72 -22.20 -11.11 10.28
CA ASP A 72 -22.07 -11.87 9.04
C ASP A 72 -23.06 -11.39 7.96
N TYR A 73 -24.28 -10.99 8.34
CA TYR A 73 -25.25 -10.45 7.38
C TYR A 73 -24.74 -9.17 6.72
N THR A 74 -24.27 -8.23 7.53
CA THR A 74 -23.73 -6.95 7.05
C THR A 74 -22.49 -7.18 6.21
N PHE A 75 -21.61 -8.10 6.62
CA PHE A 75 -20.45 -8.51 5.85
C PHE A 75 -20.85 -8.98 4.44
N HIS A 76 -21.76 -9.96 4.33
CA HIS A 76 -22.19 -10.48 3.03
C HIS A 76 -22.81 -9.41 2.13
N ARG A 77 -23.53 -8.46 2.73
CA ARG A 77 -24.14 -7.34 1.99
C ARG A 77 -23.10 -6.39 1.40
N VAL A 78 -22.07 -6.03 2.15
CA VAL A 78 -21.05 -5.07 1.66
C VAL A 78 -19.90 -5.73 0.91
N ARG A 79 -19.76 -7.06 1.03
CA ARG A 79 -18.69 -7.86 0.44
C ARG A 79 -18.41 -7.54 -1.04
N PRO A 80 -19.39 -7.36 -1.94
CA PRO A 80 -19.09 -7.05 -3.34
C PRO A 80 -18.28 -5.75 -3.50
N VAL A 81 -18.64 -4.70 -2.76
CA VAL A 81 -17.93 -3.41 -2.81
C VAL A 81 -16.58 -3.49 -2.09
N LEU A 82 -16.50 -4.30 -1.04
CA LEU A 82 -15.26 -4.57 -0.30
C LEU A 82 -14.23 -5.29 -1.20
N ASP A 83 -14.68 -6.30 -1.94
CA ASP A 83 -13.86 -7.04 -2.92
C ASP A 83 -13.41 -6.13 -4.07
N GLU A 84 -14.30 -5.25 -4.56
CA GLU A 84 -13.97 -4.24 -5.59
C GLU A 84 -12.86 -3.28 -5.08
N LEU A 85 -13.01 -2.74 -3.86
CA LEU A 85 -12.02 -1.85 -3.26
C LEU A 85 -10.67 -2.56 -3.07
N ARG A 86 -10.66 -3.77 -2.53
CA ARG A 86 -9.45 -4.57 -2.32
C ARG A 86 -8.73 -4.86 -3.64
N THR A 87 -9.48 -5.27 -4.65
CA THR A 87 -8.91 -5.57 -5.97
C THR A 87 -8.26 -4.34 -6.58
N ASN A 88 -8.92 -3.18 -6.51
CA ASN A 88 -8.36 -1.92 -7.00
C ASN A 88 -7.11 -1.49 -6.20
N LEU A 89 -7.12 -1.61 -4.87
CA LEU A 89 -5.95 -1.30 -4.04
C LEU A 89 -4.73 -2.16 -4.41
N LEU A 90 -4.93 -3.45 -4.71
CA LEU A 90 -3.83 -4.32 -5.11
C LEU A 90 -3.35 -4.00 -6.53
N GLN A 91 -4.26 -3.78 -7.48
CA GLN A 91 -3.92 -3.47 -8.88
C GLN A 91 -3.17 -2.14 -9.03
N TYR A 92 -3.63 -1.07 -8.38
CA TYR A 92 -2.90 0.19 -8.37
C TYR A 92 -1.58 0.07 -7.61
N GLY A 93 -1.50 -0.80 -6.61
CA GLY A 93 -0.25 -1.13 -5.93
C GLY A 93 0.78 -1.74 -6.89
N GLU A 94 0.38 -2.71 -7.70
CA GLU A 94 1.26 -3.24 -8.75
C GLU A 94 1.70 -2.15 -9.72
N HIS A 95 0.75 -1.33 -10.18
CA HIS A 95 1.04 -0.24 -11.11
C HIS A 95 2.09 0.74 -10.56
N PHE A 96 1.88 1.28 -9.35
CA PHE A 96 2.78 2.30 -8.81
C PHE A 96 4.07 1.73 -8.20
N VAL A 97 4.09 0.48 -7.74
CA VAL A 97 5.33 -0.07 -7.14
C VAL A 97 6.20 -0.75 -8.19
N GLN A 98 5.62 -1.55 -9.10
CA GLN A 98 6.41 -2.23 -10.14
C GLN A 98 6.80 -1.30 -11.29
N ALA A 99 5.89 -0.40 -11.71
CA ALA A 99 6.14 0.46 -12.88
C ALA A 99 6.75 1.82 -12.53
N SER A 100 7.02 2.14 -11.25
CA SER A 100 7.55 3.46 -10.91
C SER A 100 9.04 3.61 -11.17
N GLU A 101 9.35 4.48 -12.11
CA GLU A 101 10.65 5.15 -12.18
C GLU A 101 10.88 6.09 -10.97
N HIS A 102 9.80 6.48 -10.29
CA HIS A 102 9.80 7.51 -9.24
C HIS A 102 9.38 6.93 -7.88
N SER A 103 10.34 6.72 -6.98
CA SER A 103 10.11 6.20 -5.62
C SER A 103 9.12 7.05 -4.82
N VAL A 104 9.13 8.38 -5.02
CA VAL A 104 8.19 9.33 -4.38
C VAL A 104 6.73 8.95 -4.66
N THR A 105 6.42 8.62 -5.92
CA THR A 105 5.06 8.26 -6.35
C THR A 105 4.63 6.92 -5.74
N ALA A 106 5.55 5.94 -5.68
CA ALA A 106 5.28 4.66 -5.02
C ALA A 106 4.95 4.84 -3.54
N PHE A 107 5.79 5.56 -2.79
CA PHE A 107 5.55 5.82 -1.37
C PHE A 107 4.30 6.65 -1.10
N ALA A 108 3.99 7.64 -1.95
CA ALA A 108 2.74 8.40 -1.85
C ALA A 108 1.50 7.50 -2.04
N TYR A 109 1.54 6.58 -3.01
CA TYR A 109 0.47 5.61 -3.20
C TYR A 109 0.33 4.67 -1.99
N LEU A 110 1.45 4.13 -1.51
CA LEU A 110 1.44 3.18 -0.39
C LEU A 110 0.91 3.81 0.91
N ALA A 111 1.23 5.08 1.16
CA ALA A 111 0.69 5.87 2.26
C ALA A 111 -0.84 6.05 2.16
N LEU A 112 -1.34 6.39 0.97
CA LEU A 112 -2.77 6.48 0.68
C LEU A 112 -3.46 5.13 0.92
N ALA A 113 -2.92 4.05 0.36
CA ALA A 113 -3.48 2.71 0.51
C ALA A 113 -3.54 2.30 1.98
N ALA A 114 -2.48 2.54 2.76
CA ALA A 114 -2.44 2.24 4.19
C ALA A 114 -3.55 2.98 4.96
N THR A 115 -3.77 4.26 4.65
CA THR A 115 -4.81 5.09 5.27
C THR A 115 -6.22 4.57 4.94
N ILE A 116 -6.46 4.11 3.71
CA ILE A 116 -7.76 3.53 3.33
C ILE A 116 -7.98 2.20 4.03
N ILE A 117 -6.96 1.34 4.10
CA ILE A 117 -7.06 0.05 4.79
C ILE A 117 -7.32 0.26 6.28
N GLU A 118 -6.68 1.26 6.90
CA GLU A 118 -6.91 1.61 8.30
C GLU A 118 -8.38 1.95 8.57
N GLN A 119 -9.03 2.63 7.64
CA GLN A 119 -10.44 3.04 7.73
C GLN A 119 -11.43 1.93 7.37
N MET A 120 -10.97 0.76 6.91
CA MET A 120 -11.84 -0.37 6.62
C MET A 120 -12.51 -0.89 7.90
N PRO A 121 -13.75 -1.42 7.78
CA PRO A 121 -14.51 -1.93 8.91
C PRO A 121 -13.79 -3.10 9.59
N HIS A 122 -13.88 -3.13 10.92
CA HIS A 122 -13.65 -4.33 11.73
C HIS A 122 -14.94 -5.14 11.81
N TRP A 123 -14.83 -6.44 11.61
CA TRP A 123 -15.91 -7.43 11.63
C TRP A 123 -15.93 -8.17 12.97
N ASP A 124 -17.12 -8.48 13.46
CA ASP A 124 -17.30 -9.25 14.70
C ASP A 124 -16.74 -10.68 14.53
N ASN A 125 -16.79 -11.19 13.30
CA ASN A 125 -16.20 -12.46 12.92
C ASN A 125 -14.69 -12.28 12.62
N PRO A 126 -13.78 -12.88 13.42
CA PRO A 126 -12.34 -12.72 13.25
C PRO A 126 -11.81 -13.30 11.93
N GLU A 127 -12.51 -14.27 11.33
CA GLU A 127 -12.12 -14.83 10.03
C GLU A 127 -12.34 -13.82 8.89
N HIS A 128 -13.38 -12.98 8.98
CA HIS A 128 -13.61 -11.90 8.03
C HIS A 128 -12.55 -10.81 8.16
N ASP A 129 -12.19 -10.42 9.39
CA ASP A 129 -11.11 -9.47 9.64
C ASP A 129 -9.76 -9.96 9.10
N ARG A 130 -9.43 -11.23 9.37
CA ARG A 130 -8.20 -11.85 8.86
C ARG A 130 -8.16 -11.87 7.33
N ALA A 131 -9.24 -12.31 6.69
CA ALA A 131 -9.29 -12.51 5.25
C ALA A 131 -9.30 -11.20 4.43
N TYR A 132 -9.83 -10.10 4.99
CA TYR A 132 -10.00 -8.85 4.24
C TYR A 132 -9.08 -7.73 4.67
N ARG A 133 -8.82 -7.58 5.97
CA ARG A 133 -7.96 -6.52 6.50
C ARG A 133 -6.55 -7.03 6.71
N SER A 134 -6.35 -8.12 7.44
CA SER A 134 -5.00 -8.61 7.75
C SER A 134 -4.26 -9.10 6.50
N ASP A 135 -4.91 -9.86 5.61
CA ASP A 135 -4.30 -10.27 4.33
C ASP A 135 -3.93 -9.07 3.46
N LEU A 136 -4.77 -8.03 3.46
CA LEU A 136 -4.52 -6.82 2.68
C LEU A 136 -3.35 -6.01 3.24
N TYR A 137 -3.24 -5.89 4.57
CA TYR A 137 -2.06 -5.30 5.21
C TYR A 137 -0.78 -6.09 4.91
N ARG A 138 -0.84 -7.43 4.97
CA ARG A 138 0.30 -8.30 4.63
C ARG A 138 0.77 -8.08 3.20
N ARG A 139 -0.16 -8.04 2.25
CA ARG A 139 0.12 -7.72 0.83
C ARG A 139 0.64 -6.30 0.64
N LEU A 140 0.14 -5.34 1.41
CA LEU A 140 0.65 -3.98 1.38
C LEU A 140 2.08 -3.91 1.93
N ALA A 141 2.39 -4.66 2.99
CA ALA A 141 3.74 -4.76 3.56
C ALA A 141 4.76 -5.30 2.56
N GLU A 142 4.42 -6.35 1.81
CA GLU A 142 5.24 -6.86 0.70
C GLU A 142 5.59 -5.76 -0.33
N ARG A 143 4.62 -4.90 -0.64
CA ARG A 143 4.79 -3.80 -1.60
C ARG A 143 5.60 -2.64 -1.02
N TRP A 144 5.44 -2.35 0.28
CA TRP A 144 6.33 -1.42 0.97
C TRP A 144 7.77 -1.93 0.97
N GLN A 145 7.99 -3.21 1.27
CA GLN A 145 9.32 -3.82 1.24
C GLN A 145 9.96 -3.65 -0.14
N LEU A 146 9.23 -4.00 -1.21
CA LEU A 146 9.71 -3.83 -2.58
C LEU A 146 10.06 -2.37 -2.89
N ALA A 147 9.23 -1.40 -2.48
CA ALA A 147 9.51 0.01 -2.69
C ALA A 147 10.78 0.48 -1.94
N VAL A 148 10.98 -0.01 -0.71
CA VAL A 148 12.19 0.26 0.09
C VAL A 148 13.43 -0.34 -0.57
N ASP A 149 13.36 -1.58 -1.05
CA ASP A 149 14.48 -2.24 -1.71
C ASP A 149 14.87 -1.52 -3.00
N VAL A 150 13.89 -1.13 -3.82
CA VAL A 150 14.11 -0.36 -5.05
C VAL A 150 14.70 1.02 -4.73
N ALA A 151 14.17 1.72 -3.72
CA ALA A 151 14.68 3.02 -3.33
C ALA A 151 16.12 2.95 -2.80
N THR A 152 16.42 1.93 -1.99
CA THR A 152 17.76 1.66 -1.44
C THR A 152 18.76 1.33 -2.55
N LYS A 153 18.38 0.46 -3.49
CA LYS A 153 19.22 0.13 -4.64
C LYS A 153 19.55 1.36 -5.47
N ARG A 154 18.55 2.20 -5.76
CA ARG A 154 18.74 3.45 -6.51
C ARG A 154 19.62 4.45 -5.77
N ALA A 155 19.47 4.55 -4.44
CA ALA A 155 20.35 5.38 -3.62
C ALA A 155 21.82 4.92 -3.73
N ALA A 156 22.06 3.61 -3.71
CA ALA A 156 23.40 3.04 -3.92
C ALA A 156 23.94 3.29 -5.34
N GLU A 157 23.08 3.38 -6.35
CA GLU A 157 23.41 3.77 -7.73
C GLU A 157 23.61 5.29 -7.90
N GLY A 158 23.51 6.09 -6.83
CA GLY A 158 23.78 7.53 -6.84
C GLY A 158 22.53 8.42 -6.95
N LYS A 159 21.31 7.86 -6.90
CA LYS A 159 20.09 8.66 -6.81
C LYS A 159 20.02 9.37 -5.45
N ILE A 160 20.00 10.69 -5.48
CA ILE A 160 19.85 11.49 -4.27
C ILE A 160 18.35 11.71 -4.00
N TYR A 161 17.92 11.38 -2.78
CA TYR A 161 16.63 11.77 -2.23
C TYR A 161 16.83 12.89 -1.22
N GLY A 162 15.90 13.84 -1.13
CA GLY A 162 15.96 14.87 -0.10
C GLY A 162 15.70 14.28 1.29
N GLU A 163 16.45 14.74 2.29
CA GLU A 163 16.31 14.33 3.70
C GLU A 163 14.86 14.43 4.19
N GLN A 164 14.18 15.53 3.88
CA GLN A 164 12.78 15.73 4.24
C GLN A 164 11.88 14.65 3.65
N THR A 165 12.06 14.31 2.38
CA THR A 165 11.25 13.31 1.68
C THR A 165 11.43 11.92 2.30
N VAL A 166 12.67 11.52 2.57
CA VAL A 166 12.97 10.23 3.21
C VAL A 166 12.43 10.19 4.64
N SER A 167 12.50 11.31 5.36
CA SER A 167 11.93 11.46 6.70
C SER A 167 10.41 11.31 6.70
N GLU A 168 9.73 11.88 5.71
CA GLU A 168 8.28 11.75 5.54
C GLU A 168 7.87 10.30 5.26
N TRP A 169 8.61 9.59 4.41
CA TRP A 169 8.38 8.16 4.17
C TRP A 169 8.56 7.34 5.45
N TYR A 170 9.64 7.58 6.19
CA TYR A 170 9.91 6.90 7.44
C TYR A 170 8.80 7.13 8.47
N ARG A 171 8.41 8.40 8.72
CA ARG A 171 7.32 8.73 9.65
C ARG A 171 5.99 8.13 9.24
N CYS A 172 5.70 8.10 7.94
CA CYS A 172 4.49 7.50 7.41
C CYS A 172 4.47 5.99 7.67
N LEU A 173 5.59 5.31 7.40
CA LEU A 173 5.75 3.88 7.64
C LEU A 173 5.65 3.55 9.14
N GLU A 174 6.27 4.36 10.00
CA GLU A 174 6.24 4.19 11.46
C GLU A 174 4.82 4.32 12.01
N ARG A 175 4.08 5.34 11.58
CA ARG A 175 2.67 5.54 11.94
C ARG A 175 1.82 4.33 11.54
N HIS A 176 1.98 3.85 10.31
CA HIS A 176 1.17 2.74 9.83
C HIS A 176 1.59 1.39 10.42
N SER A 177 2.85 1.21 10.83
CA SER A 177 3.26 -0.01 11.55
C SER A 177 2.58 -0.11 12.92
N ALA A 178 2.52 1.00 13.65
CA ALA A 178 1.84 1.06 14.95
C ALA A 178 0.35 0.70 14.84
N GLN A 179 -0.31 1.12 13.76
CA GLN A 179 -1.73 0.84 13.49
C GLN A 179 -1.99 -0.57 12.94
N ALA A 180 -0.97 -1.21 12.35
CA ALA A 180 -1.05 -2.54 11.76
C ALA A 180 -0.56 -3.65 12.70
N ASN A 181 -0.50 -3.39 14.01
CA ASN A 181 0.01 -4.33 15.02
C ASN A 181 1.42 -4.88 14.69
N GLY A 182 2.31 -4.04 14.16
CA GLY A 182 3.69 -4.42 13.83
C GLY A 182 3.86 -5.13 12.49
N ALA A 183 2.83 -5.26 11.66
CA ALA A 183 2.93 -5.91 10.35
C ALA A 183 3.94 -5.24 9.37
N LEU A 184 4.41 -4.03 9.68
CA LEU A 184 5.39 -3.28 8.89
C LEU A 184 6.73 -3.12 9.63
N ASP A 185 6.94 -3.77 10.78
CA ASP A 185 8.15 -3.61 11.59
C ASP A 185 9.41 -4.13 10.88
N ASP A 186 9.29 -5.26 10.17
CA ASP A 186 10.38 -5.78 9.34
C ASP A 186 10.75 -4.80 8.21
N VAL A 187 9.75 -4.13 7.64
CA VAL A 187 9.94 -3.13 6.60
C VAL A 187 10.60 -1.88 7.17
N LEU A 188 10.22 -1.44 8.38
CA LEU A 188 10.89 -0.36 9.10
C LEU A 188 12.35 -0.69 9.37
N ALA A 189 12.67 -1.91 9.79
CA ALA A 189 14.03 -2.35 10.01
C ALA A 189 14.85 -2.31 8.70
N SER A 190 14.27 -2.78 7.59
CA SER A 190 14.91 -2.71 6.27
C SER A 190 15.11 -1.25 5.80
N PHE A 191 14.13 -0.38 6.02
CA PHE A 191 14.22 1.05 5.71
C PHE A 191 15.38 1.71 6.48
N ARG A 192 15.46 1.50 7.79
CA ARG A 192 16.54 2.05 8.63
C ARG A 192 17.92 1.59 8.15
N LYS A 193 18.03 0.32 7.74
CA LYS A 193 19.29 -0.23 7.20
C LYS A 193 19.68 0.40 5.86
N GLY A 194 18.73 0.60 4.95
CA GLY A 194 19.01 1.05 3.57
C GLY A 194 19.06 2.56 3.38
N LEU A 195 18.10 3.28 3.96
CA LEU A 195 17.88 4.72 3.76
C LEU A 195 18.06 5.54 5.05
N GLY A 196 18.17 4.88 6.21
CA GLY A 196 18.25 5.55 7.51
C GLY A 196 19.45 6.50 7.67
N TRP A 197 20.56 6.24 6.97
CA TRP A 197 21.73 7.14 6.93
C TRP A 197 21.42 8.53 6.37
N MET A 198 20.39 8.66 5.53
CA MET A 198 19.98 9.96 4.94
C MET A 198 19.22 10.84 5.93
N ILE A 199 18.73 10.28 7.03
CA ILE A 199 17.86 10.95 8.01
C ILE A 199 18.36 10.79 9.46
N GLY A 200 19.59 10.30 9.64
CA GLY A 200 20.18 10.05 10.96
C GLY A 200 19.50 8.94 11.78
N VAL A 201 18.69 8.09 11.16
CA VAL A 201 18.01 6.96 11.84
C VAL A 201 18.82 5.69 11.58
N HIS A 202 19.84 5.45 12.40
CA HIS A 202 20.68 4.27 12.27
C HIS A 202 19.99 3.01 12.81
N PRO A 203 20.27 1.81 12.25
CA PRO A 203 19.84 0.57 12.86
C PRO A 203 20.46 0.48 14.27
N THR A 204 19.63 0.20 15.27
CA THR A 204 20.09 -0.01 16.66
C THR A 204 20.99 -1.23 16.69
N VAL A 205 22.30 -1.02 16.76
CA VAL A 205 23.25 -2.10 17.01
C VAL A 205 23.01 -2.57 18.45
N PRO A 206 22.72 -3.87 18.71
CA PRO A 206 22.68 -4.36 20.07
C PRO A 206 24.07 -4.14 20.68
N THR A 207 24.13 -3.28 21.70
CA THR A 207 25.34 -3.02 22.48
C THR A 207 25.79 -4.33 23.10
N VAL A 208 26.80 -4.97 22.52
CA VAL A 208 27.54 -6.03 23.19
C VAL A 208 28.24 -5.36 24.36
N ASN A 209 27.77 -5.63 25.58
CA ASN A 209 28.42 -5.17 26.80
C ASN A 209 29.91 -5.59 26.75
N PRO A 210 30.86 -4.66 26.92
CA PRO A 210 32.26 -5.04 27.02
C PRO A 210 32.44 -5.99 28.21
N ILE A 211 33.05 -7.14 27.93
CA ILE A 211 33.45 -8.14 28.93
C ILE A 211 34.28 -7.40 30.00
N PRO A 212 33.94 -7.50 31.30
CA PRO A 212 34.75 -6.86 32.34
C PRO A 212 36.12 -7.53 32.34
N SER A 213 37.14 -6.73 32.00
CA SER A 213 38.54 -7.13 32.12
C SER A 213 38.83 -7.53 33.56
N GLY A 214 38.98 -8.84 33.79
CA GLY A 214 39.39 -9.38 35.08
C GLY A 214 40.74 -8.80 35.48
N HIS A 215 40.75 -7.95 36.49
CA HIS A 215 41.96 -7.49 37.16
C HIS A 215 42.70 -8.71 37.73
N GLY A 216 43.88 -8.98 37.19
CA GLY A 216 44.82 -9.97 37.72
C GLY A 216 45.28 -9.56 39.12
N LEU A 217 44.96 -10.41 40.10
CA LEU A 217 45.56 -10.39 41.43
C LEU A 217 46.99 -10.95 41.31
N PHE A 218 47.98 -10.06 41.22
CA PHE A 218 49.36 -10.43 41.52
C PHE A 218 49.52 -10.47 43.04
N SER A 219 49.51 -11.68 43.59
CA SER A 219 49.95 -11.97 44.94
C SER A 219 51.48 -12.06 44.95
N SER A 220 52.15 -11.00 45.39
CA SER A 220 53.59 -11.03 45.69
C SER A 220 53.81 -11.68 47.06
N GLY A 221 54.42 -12.87 47.06
CA GLY A 221 55.08 -13.43 48.23
C GLY A 221 56.60 -13.30 48.10
N ILE A 222 57.29 -13.51 49.23
CA ILE A 222 58.75 -13.49 49.46
C ILE A 222 59.29 -12.04 49.58
N TYR A 223 59.71 -11.51 50.74
CA TYR A 223 60.57 -12.04 51.83
C TYR A 223 60.14 -11.49 53.20
#